data_AF-A0A402D0N7-F1
#
_entry.id   AF-A0A402D0N7-F1
#
_cell.length_a   1.000
_cell.length_b   1.000
_cell.length_c   1.000
_cell.angle_alpha   90.00
_cell.angle_beta   90.00
_cell.angle_gamma   90.00
#
_symmetry.space_group_name_H-M   'P 1'
#
loop_
_entity.id
_entity.type
_entity.pdbx_description
1 polymer ?
#
loop_
_entity_poly.entity_id
_entity_poly.type
_entity_poly.pdbx_seq_one_letter_code
_entity_poly.pdbx_strand_id
1 'polypeptide(L)'
;MTKKQTRLAKYRPEWQPFASPLGVIRLILIVDWDPIHVFGPPDGLDEYDSYAPGILQQLENGADVERLMDHLHFQETTNMGMATARERLRPIAQKLLYAFAQAQ
;
A
#
# COMPACT_ATOMS: atom_id res chain seq x y z
N MET A 1 0.74 -5.07 18.10
CA MET A 1 0.82 -3.87 17.22
C MET A 1 2.26 -3.42 17.10
N THR A 2 2.73 -3.09 15.91
CA THR A 2 4.09 -2.56 15.68
C THR A 2 4.16 -1.06 16.02
N LYS A 3 5.36 -0.51 16.29
CA LYS A 3 5.55 0.94 16.52
C LYS A 3 4.95 1.82 15.41
N LYS A 4 4.98 1.35 14.15
CA LYS A 4 4.37 2.03 13.01
C LYS A 4 2.84 2.02 13.07
N GLN A 5 2.22 0.88 13.43
CA GLN A 5 0.76 0.77 13.60
C GLN A 5 0.22 1.63 14.75
N THR A 6 0.92 1.66 15.89
CA THR A 6 0.56 2.52 17.03
C THR A 6 0.63 4.01 16.68
N ARG A 7 1.53 4.40 15.78
CA ARG A 7 1.66 5.78 15.31
C ARG A 7 0.56 6.17 14.34
N LEU A 8 0.16 5.29 13.41
CA LEU A 8 -0.96 5.55 12.49
C LEU A 8 -2.28 5.77 13.25
N ALA A 9 -2.55 4.95 14.27
CA ALA A 9 -3.72 5.12 15.13
C ALA A 9 -3.73 6.47 15.88
N LYS A 10 -2.56 7.10 16.08
CA LYS A 10 -2.43 8.42 16.71
C LYS A 10 -2.69 9.59 15.75
N TYR A 11 -2.32 9.49 14.48
CA TYR A 11 -2.37 10.61 13.53
C TYR A 11 -3.55 10.58 12.55
N ARG A 12 -4.18 9.41 12.35
CA ARG A 12 -5.37 9.23 11.49
C ARG A 12 -6.36 8.26 12.16
N PRO A 13 -7.03 8.63 13.27
CA PRO A 13 -7.99 7.77 13.96
C PRO A 13 -9.21 7.38 13.10
N GLU A 14 -9.51 8.16 12.05
CA GLU A 14 -10.55 7.88 11.05
C GLU A 14 -10.15 6.78 10.07
N TRP A 15 -8.85 6.52 9.89
CA TRP A 15 -8.38 5.30 9.25
C TRP A 15 -8.56 4.17 10.25
N GLN A 16 -9.76 3.61 10.29
CA GLN A 16 -9.99 2.29 10.84
C GLN A 16 -9.46 1.30 9.80
N PRO A 17 -8.17 0.88 9.88
CA PRO A 17 -7.50 0.30 8.73
C PRO A 17 -8.07 -1.07 8.38
N PHE A 18 -8.88 -1.65 9.26
CA PHE A 18 -9.50 -2.96 9.11
C PHE A 18 -11.01 -2.89 8.80
N ALA A 19 -11.60 -1.70 8.68
CA ALA A 19 -13.03 -1.55 8.41
C ALA A 19 -13.39 -1.70 6.92
N SER A 20 -12.39 -1.68 6.02
CA SER A 20 -12.59 -1.86 4.57
C SER A 20 -11.33 -2.40 3.89
N PRO A 21 -11.47 -3.09 2.74
CA PRO A 21 -10.32 -3.48 1.91
C PRO A 21 -9.39 -2.31 1.58
N LEU A 22 -9.96 -1.14 1.28
CA LEU A 22 -9.19 0.08 0.98
C LEU A 22 -8.33 0.54 2.17
N GLY A 23 -8.87 0.46 3.40
CA GLY A 23 -8.12 0.79 4.61
C GLY A 23 -6.91 -0.14 4.83
N VAL A 24 -7.09 -1.43 4.55
CA VAL A 24 -6.03 -2.43 4.72
C VAL A 24 -4.92 -2.21 3.69
N ILE A 25 -5.29 -1.90 2.45
CA ILE A 25 -4.35 -1.58 1.37
C ILE A 25 -3.53 -0.35 1.75
N ARG A 26 -4.16 0.76 2.16
CA ARG A 26 -3.46 1.98 2.61
C ARG A 26 -2.42 1.68 3.69
N LEU A 27 -2.80 0.86 4.67
CA LEU A 27 -1.89 0.46 5.75
C LEU A 27 -0.66 -0.26 5.22
N ILE A 28 -0.82 -1.21 4.29
CA ILE A 28 0.29 -1.95 3.67
C ILE A 28 1.20 -1.00 2.87
N LEU A 29 0.62 -0.09 2.09
CA LEU A 29 1.41 0.86 1.29
C LEU A 29 2.30 1.73 2.19
N ILE A 30 1.76 2.26 3.28
CA ILE A 30 2.51 3.16 4.17
C ILE A 30 3.50 2.41 5.08
N VAL A 31 3.18 1.20 5.52
CA VAL A 31 4.00 0.47 6.50
C VAL A 31 5.12 -0.31 5.82
N ASP A 32 4.83 -0.93 4.69
CA ASP A 32 5.66 -1.96 4.08
C ASP A 32 6.22 -1.56 2.71
N TRP A 33 5.50 -0.75 1.92
CA TRP A 33 5.96 -0.36 0.58
C TRP A 33 6.79 0.92 0.60
N ASP A 34 6.24 2.02 1.14
CA ASP A 34 6.76 3.39 1.23
C ASP A 34 8.19 3.64 0.71
N PRO A 35 8.40 3.66 -0.63
CA PRO A 35 9.74 3.71 -1.23
C PRO A 35 10.44 5.05 -1.03
N ILE A 36 9.67 6.12 -0.83
CA ILE A 36 10.15 7.49 -0.65
C ILE A 36 10.18 7.94 0.81
N HIS A 37 9.92 7.03 1.75
CA HIS A 37 9.99 7.26 3.20
C HIS A 37 9.11 8.42 3.69
N VAL A 38 7.93 8.59 3.06
CA VAL A 38 6.95 9.61 3.40
C VAL A 38 6.35 9.36 4.79
N PHE A 39 6.55 8.17 5.37
CA PHE A 39 6.23 7.87 6.76
C PHE A 39 7.02 8.75 7.76
N GLY A 40 6.50 9.94 8.07
CA GLY A 40 7.12 10.87 9.01
C GLY A 40 6.21 12.04 9.40
N PRO A 41 5.92 12.98 8.48
CA PRO A 41 5.03 14.11 8.75
C PRO A 41 3.55 13.68 8.79
N PRO A 42 2.68 14.38 9.54
CA PRO A 42 1.22 14.15 9.52
C PRO A 42 0.60 14.25 8.12
N ASP A 43 1.24 15.05 7.26
CA ASP A 43 0.74 15.41 5.93
C ASP A 43 1.10 14.37 4.86
N GLY A 44 2.09 13.50 5.08
CA GLY A 44 2.48 12.46 4.11
C GLY A 44 1.50 11.29 3.97
N LEU A 45 0.43 11.27 4.78
CA LEU A 45 -0.50 10.15 4.83
C LEU A 45 -1.56 10.20 3.71
N ASP A 46 -1.78 11.36 3.07
CA ASP A 46 -2.71 11.50 1.94
C ASP A 46 -2.08 11.13 0.58
N GLU A 47 -0.75 11.10 0.47
CA GLU A 47 -0.06 10.78 -0.78
C GLU A 47 -0.45 9.39 -1.31
N TYR A 48 -0.66 8.43 -0.40
CA TYR A 48 -1.09 7.09 -0.72
C TYR A 48 -2.61 6.93 -0.98
N ASP A 49 -3.40 7.98 -0.73
CA ASP A 49 -4.82 8.00 -1.12
C ASP A 49 -5.01 8.01 -2.64
N SER A 50 -4.01 8.49 -3.39
CA SER A 50 -4.03 8.45 -4.86
C SER A 50 -3.76 7.05 -5.44
N TYR A 51 -2.95 6.23 -4.75
CA TYR A 51 -2.53 4.91 -5.24
C TYR A 51 -3.44 3.76 -4.77
N ALA A 52 -3.95 3.84 -3.53
CA ALA A 52 -4.71 2.75 -2.93
C ALA A 52 -5.98 2.35 -3.73
N PRO A 53 -6.78 3.29 -4.30
CA PRO A 53 -7.95 2.93 -5.11
C PRO A 53 -7.59 2.16 -6.39
N GLY A 54 -6.50 2.53 -7.06
CA GLY A 54 -6.05 1.84 -8.27
C GLY A 54 -5.62 0.39 -7.99
N ILE A 55 -4.95 0.17 -6.85
CA ILE A 55 -4.55 -1.16 -6.38
C ILE A 55 -5.78 -1.98 -5.99
N LEU A 56 -6.75 -1.39 -5.28
CA LEU A 56 -8.01 -2.05 -4.95
C LEU A 56 -8.74 -2.51 -6.22
N GLN A 57 -8.83 -1.65 -7.23
CA GLN A 57 -9.46 -2.00 -8.51
C GLN A 57 -8.73 -3.17 -9.21
N GLN A 58 -7.39 -3.22 -9.18
CA GLN A 58 -6.67 -4.38 -9.73
C GLN A 58 -7.03 -5.67 -8.99
N LEU A 59 -7.11 -5.62 -7.66
CA LEU A 59 -7.46 -6.76 -6.81
C LEU A 59 -8.91 -7.24 -7.05
N GLU A 60 -9.87 -6.31 -7.14
CA GLU A 60 -11.28 -6.61 -7.48
C GLU A 60 -11.41 -7.25 -8.86
N ASN A 61 -10.52 -6.89 -9.80
CA ASN A 61 -10.46 -7.49 -11.13
C ASN A 61 -9.67 -8.82 -11.17
N GLY A 62 -9.27 -9.37 -10.02
CA GLY A 62 -8.59 -10.66 -9.92
C GLY A 62 -7.11 -10.62 -10.31
N ALA A 63 -6.42 -9.49 -10.12
CA ALA A 63 -4.98 -9.41 -10.35
C ALA A 63 -4.20 -10.42 -9.51
N ASP A 64 -3.20 -11.05 -10.13
CA ASP A 64 -2.25 -11.91 -9.47
C ASP A 64 -1.02 -11.13 -8.96
N VAL A 65 -0.09 -11.86 -8.33
CA VAL A 65 1.14 -11.29 -7.77
C VAL A 65 1.98 -10.58 -8.84
N GLU A 66 2.09 -11.14 -10.04
CA GLU A 66 2.93 -10.56 -11.11
C GLU A 66 2.34 -9.24 -11.60
N ARG A 67 1.03 -9.18 -11.79
CA ARG A 67 0.34 -7.95 -12.21
C ARG A 67 0.40 -6.85 -11.15
N LEU A 68 0.32 -7.22 -9.87
CA LEU A 68 0.52 -6.28 -8.76
C LEU A 68 1.97 -5.77 -8.71
N MET A 69 2.96 -6.65 -8.95
CA MET A 69 4.37 -6.24 -9.03
C MET A 69 4.61 -5.25 -10.18
N ASP A 70 4.05 -5.51 -11.36
CA ASP A 70 4.16 -4.61 -12.52
C ASP A 70 3.54 -3.24 -12.21
N HIS A 71 2.36 -3.24 -11.58
CA HIS A 71 1.70 -2.00 -11.20
C HIS A 71 2.52 -1.19 -10.20
N LEU A 72 2.98 -1.81 -9.10
CA LEU A 72 3.81 -1.14 -8.10
C LEU A 72 5.13 -0.64 -8.71
N HIS A 73 5.74 -1.41 -9.61
CA HIS A 73 6.98 -1.03 -10.28
C HIS A 73 6.78 0.19 -11.18
N PHE A 74 5.66 0.25 -11.90
CA PHE A 74 5.28 1.43 -12.66
C PHE A 74 5.11 2.66 -11.76
N GLN A 75 4.45 2.52 -10.61
CA GLN A 75 4.31 3.64 -9.67
C GLN A 75 5.68 4.15 -9.20
N GLU A 76 6.58 3.25 -8.80
CA GLU A 76 7.91 3.64 -8.33
C GLU A 76 8.76 4.28 -9.43
N THR A 77 8.81 3.68 -10.61
CA THR A 77 9.71 4.13 -11.68
C THR A 77 9.19 5.33 -12.45
N THR A 78 7.89 5.34 -12.77
CA THR A 78 7.29 6.35 -13.65
C THR A 78 6.76 7.52 -12.84
N ASN A 79 6.01 7.26 -11.77
CA ASN A 79 5.38 8.34 -10.99
C ASN A 79 6.31 8.90 -9.92
N MET A 80 7.16 8.07 -9.31
CA MET A 80 8.09 8.50 -8.26
C MET A 80 9.54 8.69 -8.76
N GLY A 81 9.86 8.27 -9.99
CA GLY A 81 11.21 8.44 -10.57
C GLY A 81 12.31 7.58 -9.94
N MET A 82 11.94 6.52 -9.24
CA MET A 82 12.86 5.65 -8.50
C MET A 82 13.48 4.59 -9.40
N ALA A 83 14.75 4.25 -9.14
CA ALA A 83 15.40 3.09 -9.77
C ALA A 83 15.24 1.85 -8.87
N THR A 84 14.11 1.14 -9.01
CA THR A 84 13.85 -0.09 -8.24
C THR A 84 13.81 -1.34 -9.12
N ALA A 85 14.33 -2.45 -8.58
CA ALA A 85 14.16 -3.78 -9.16
C ALA A 85 12.77 -4.33 -8.80
N ARG A 86 11.98 -4.66 -9.83
CA ARG A 86 10.62 -5.19 -9.74
C ARG A 86 10.47 -6.33 -8.73
N GLU A 87 11.45 -7.22 -8.66
CA GLU A 87 11.46 -8.41 -7.81
C GLU A 87 11.37 -8.07 -6.32
N ARG A 88 11.84 -6.88 -5.91
CA ARG A 88 11.74 -6.39 -4.53
C ARG A 88 10.28 -6.16 -4.09
N LEU A 89 9.36 -6.05 -5.05
CA LEU A 89 7.94 -5.77 -4.81
C LEU A 89 7.12 -7.04 -4.59
N ARG A 90 7.69 -8.24 -4.82
CA ARG A 90 7.00 -9.52 -4.63
C ARG A 90 6.41 -9.68 -3.22
N PRO A 91 7.14 -9.41 -2.12
CA PRO A 91 6.57 -9.54 -0.77
C PRO A 91 5.40 -8.59 -0.53
N ILE A 92 5.44 -7.38 -1.11
CA ILE A 92 4.38 -6.38 -0.99
C ILE A 92 3.14 -6.82 -1.76
N ALA A 93 3.31 -7.25 -3.01
CA ALA A 93 2.23 -7.78 -3.84
C ALA A 93 1.54 -9.00 -3.18
N GLN A 94 2.32 -9.93 -2.63
CA GLN A 94 1.78 -11.08 -1.89
C GLN A 94 0.98 -10.64 -0.66
N LYS A 95 1.48 -9.65 0.09
CA LYS A 95 0.80 -9.13 1.27
C LYS A 95 -0.52 -8.45 0.92
N LEU A 96 -0.54 -7.65 -0.15
CA LEU A 96 -1.76 -7.00 -0.66
C LEU A 96 -2.82 -8.04 -1.07
N LEU A 97 -2.41 -9.05 -1.85
CA LEU A 97 -3.31 -10.11 -2.30
C LEU A 97 -3.89 -10.92 -1.14
N TYR A 98 -3.03 -11.34 -0.20
CA TYR A 98 -3.46 -12.06 1.01
C TYR A 98 -4.43 -11.23 1.83
N ALA A 99 -4.10 -9.96 2.09
CA ALA A 99 -4.91 -9.09 2.92
C ALA A 99 -6.27 -8.78 2.29
N PHE A 100 -6.34 -8.59 0.96
CA PHE A 100 -7.59 -8.41 0.24
C PHE A 100 -8.50 -9.64 0.36
N ALA A 101 -7.94 -10.84 0.20
CA ALA A 101 -8.70 -12.08 0.33
C ALA A 101 -9.27 -12.31 1.75
N GLN A 102 -8.67 -11.71 2.78
CA GLN A 102 -9.18 -11.78 4.17
C GLN A 102 -10.20 -10.68 4.50
N ALA A 103 -10.33 -9.66 3.67
CA ALA A 103 -11.21 -8.51 3.89
C ALA A 103 -12.52 -8.58 3.07
N GLN A 104 -12.74 -9.69 2.37
CA GLN A 104 -13.99 -10.07 1.68
C GLN A 104 -14.87 -10.87 2.65
#